data_AF-A0A2W1ZSW3-F1
#
_entry.id   AF-A0A2W1ZSW3-F1
#
_cell.length_a   1.000
_cell.length_b   1.000
_cell.length_c   1.000
_cell.angle_alpha   90.00
_cell.angle_beta   90.00
_cell.angle_gamma   90.00
#
_symmetry.space_group_name_H-M   'P 1'
#
loop_
_entity.id
_entity.type
_entity.pdbx_description
1 polymer ?
#
loop_
_entity_poly.entity_id
_entity_poly.type
_entity_poly.pdbx_seq_one_letter_code
_entity_poly.pdbx_strand_id
1 'polypeptide(L)'
;MTEPIDATQTSTTGDARRIVELAAATNTTMSNQLLLDTLRRNARVTTRHIRTDFIEVATATAVLGYVCRQGKEYVALRGDDPAWAREIGRYGTESLAVEALRMRRA
;
A
#
# COMPACT_ATOMS: atom_id res chain seq x y z
N MET A 1 -35.33 -15.38 8.96
CA MET A 1 -34.33 -16.46 8.95
C MET A 1 -33.34 -16.08 7.87
N THR A 2 -32.26 -15.43 8.25
CA THR A 2 -31.30 -14.77 7.34
C THR A 2 -29.94 -15.38 7.63
N GLU A 3 -29.41 -16.12 6.66
CA GLU A 3 -28.08 -16.72 6.74
C GLU A 3 -27.00 -15.62 6.75
N PRO A 4 -25.96 -15.72 7.60
CA PRO A 4 -24.83 -14.81 7.53
C PRO A 4 -23.88 -15.25 6.40
N ILE A 5 -23.61 -14.32 5.48
CA ILE A 5 -22.62 -14.49 4.42
C ILE A 5 -21.24 -14.34 5.07
N ASP A 6 -20.62 -15.46 5.46
CA ASP A 6 -19.23 -15.49 5.90
C ASP A 6 -18.31 -15.33 4.67
N ALA A 7 -18.15 -14.08 4.23
CA ALA A 7 -17.21 -13.71 3.19
C ALA A 7 -15.83 -13.42 3.81
N THR A 8 -15.27 -14.39 4.53
CA THR A 8 -13.84 -14.41 4.82
C THR A 8 -13.10 -14.88 3.56
N GLN A 9 -13.00 -14.00 2.55
CA GLN A 9 -12.11 -14.19 1.41
C GLN A 9 -10.67 -13.89 1.84
N THR A 10 -10.07 -14.82 2.58
CA THR A 10 -8.61 -14.95 2.68
C THR A 10 -8.07 -15.68 1.45
N SER A 11 -8.15 -15.02 0.30
CA SER A 11 -7.31 -15.28 -0.87
C SER A 11 -6.71 -13.91 -1.19
N THR A 12 -5.41 -13.69 -1.11
CA THR A 12 -4.51 -13.98 -2.23
C THR A 12 -3.09 -13.60 -1.79
N THR A 13 -2.38 -14.52 -1.15
CA THR A 13 -0.89 -14.51 -1.14
C THR A 13 -0.36 -15.54 -2.14
N GLY A 14 -1.15 -16.58 -2.42
CA GLY A 14 -0.88 -17.59 -3.43
C GLY A 14 -0.89 -17.03 -4.86
N ASP A 15 -1.87 -16.19 -5.24
CA ASP A 15 -1.95 -15.78 -6.66
C ASP A 15 -0.84 -14.81 -7.06
N ALA A 16 -0.34 -13.96 -6.17
CA ALA A 16 0.79 -13.10 -6.48
C ALA A 16 2.07 -13.91 -6.76
N ARG A 17 2.32 -14.97 -5.98
CA ARG A 17 3.43 -15.91 -6.24
C ARG A 17 3.20 -16.70 -7.53
N ARG A 18 1.96 -17.14 -7.77
CA ARG A 18 1.57 -17.90 -8.96
C ARG A 18 1.71 -17.11 -10.26
N ILE A 19 1.41 -15.81 -10.25
CA ILE A 19 1.59 -14.92 -11.41
C ILE A 19 3.08 -14.74 -11.74
N VAL A 20 3.93 -14.59 -10.72
CA VAL A 20 5.40 -14.51 -10.90
C VAL A 20 5.96 -15.82 -11.45
N GLU A 21 5.51 -16.95 -10.91
CA GLU A 21 5.94 -18.29 -11.34
C GLU A 21 5.46 -18.61 -12.77
N LEU A 22 4.23 -18.22 -13.13
CA LEU A 22 3.69 -18.35 -14.49
C LEU A 22 4.42 -17.45 -15.49
N ALA A 23 4.79 -16.23 -15.10
CA ALA A 23 5.59 -15.32 -15.94
C ALA A 23 7.03 -15.84 -16.14
N ALA A 24 7.63 -16.44 -15.11
CA ALA A 24 8.93 -17.11 -15.21
C ALA A 24 8.88 -18.37 -16.09
N ALA A 25 7.80 -19.15 -16.03
CA ALA A 25 7.61 -20.38 -16.80
C ALA A 25 7.32 -20.14 -18.29
N THR A 26 6.82 -18.97 -18.67
CA THR A 26 6.38 -18.67 -20.05
C THR A 26 7.46 -18.07 -20.96
N ASN A 27 8.69 -17.89 -20.46
CA ASN A 27 9.83 -17.34 -21.22
C ASN A 27 9.50 -16.04 -21.98
N THR A 28 8.50 -15.29 -21.50
CA THR A 28 8.17 -13.97 -22.00
C THR A 28 9.20 -13.02 -21.42
N THR A 29 10.03 -12.38 -22.25
CA THR A 29 10.95 -11.32 -21.81
C THR A 29 10.14 -10.10 -21.35
N MET A 30 9.54 -10.17 -20.16
CA MET A 30 9.00 -9.01 -19.47
C MET A 30 10.17 -8.20 -18.92
N SER A 31 10.20 -6.92 -19.28
CA SER A 31 11.21 -5.98 -18.77
C SER A 31 11.21 -6.01 -17.25
N ASN A 32 12.39 -6.07 -16.64
CA ASN A 32 12.56 -6.09 -15.18
C ASN A 32 11.81 -4.92 -14.48
N GLN A 33 11.72 -3.75 -15.14
CA GLN A 33 10.90 -2.63 -14.68
C GLN A 33 9.42 -2.95 -14.54
N LEU A 34 8.86 -3.73 -15.47
CA LEU A 34 7.44 -4.09 -15.49
C LEU A 34 7.14 -5.12 -14.39
N LEU A 35 8.05 -6.08 -14.19
CA LEU A 35 7.99 -7.01 -13.05
C LEU A 35 8.10 -6.29 -11.70
N LEU A 36 9.04 -5.35 -11.55
CA LEU A 36 9.13 -4.54 -10.34
C LEU A 36 7.88 -3.69 -10.12
N ASP A 37 7.30 -3.11 -11.17
CA ASP A 37 6.08 -2.32 -11.05
C ASP A 37 4.89 -3.20 -10.64
N THR A 38 4.74 -4.39 -11.22
CA THR A 38 3.73 -5.36 -10.81
C THR A 38 3.92 -5.80 -9.36
N LEU A 39 5.15 -6.11 -8.93
CA LEU A 39 5.44 -6.48 -7.54
C LEU A 39 5.15 -5.34 -6.56
N ARG A 40 5.45 -4.09 -6.95
CA ARG A 40 5.16 -2.89 -6.13
C ARG A 40 3.67 -2.60 -6.05
N ARG A 41 2.95 -2.69 -7.17
CA ARG A 41 1.48 -2.59 -7.19
C ARG A 41 0.87 -3.69 -6.32
N ASN A 42 1.45 -4.87 -6.25
CA ASN A 42 1.00 -5.95 -5.37
C ASN A 42 1.60 -5.92 -3.96
N ALA A 43 2.46 -4.95 -3.64
CA ALA A 43 3.05 -4.84 -2.31
C ALA A 43 1.94 -4.52 -1.30
N ARG A 44 1.77 -5.43 -0.33
CA ARG A 44 0.81 -5.28 0.75
C ARG A 44 1.29 -4.16 1.67
N VAL A 45 0.45 -3.15 1.81
CA VAL A 45 0.68 -2.04 2.73
C VAL A 45 -0.09 -2.32 4.01
N THR A 46 0.56 -2.15 5.14
CA THR A 46 -0.03 -2.21 6.48
C THR A 46 -0.14 -0.81 7.03
N THR A 47 -1.29 -0.49 7.61
CA THR A 47 -1.52 0.76 8.33
C THR A 47 -1.51 0.50 9.82
N ARG A 48 -0.77 1.33 10.57
CA ARG A 48 -0.72 1.27 12.03
C ARG A 48 -1.07 2.63 12.60
N HIS A 49 -2.11 2.68 13.43
CA HIS A 49 -2.48 3.90 14.14
C HIS A 49 -1.50 4.12 15.31
N ILE A 50 -0.70 5.18 15.24
CA ILE A 50 0.16 5.62 16.34
C ILE A 50 -0.66 6.53 17.28
N ARG A 51 -1.52 7.35 16.70
CA ARG A 51 -2.46 8.24 17.40
C ARG A 51 -3.77 8.34 16.61
N THR A 52 -4.80 8.91 17.21
CA THR A 52 -6.15 9.06 16.61
C THR A 52 -6.14 9.80 15.27
N ASP A 53 -5.18 10.70 15.07
CA ASP A 53 -4.99 11.55 13.89
C ASP A 53 -3.69 11.20 13.13
N PHE A 54 -2.96 10.16 13.54
CA PHE A 54 -1.62 9.89 13.04
C PHE A 54 -1.38 8.40 12.76
N ILE A 55 -1.14 8.08 11.50
CA ILE A 55 -1.11 6.73 10.97
C ILE A 55 0.22 6.51 10.26
N GLU A 56 0.88 5.41 10.59
CA GLU A 56 2.06 4.94 9.88
C GLU A 56 1.63 4.00 8.76
N VAL A 57 2.23 4.19 7.59
CA VAL A 57 1.98 3.40 6.39
C VAL A 57 3.28 2.68 6.05
N ALA A 58 3.28 1.35 6.18
CA ALA A 58 4.47 0.54 5.98
C ALA A 58 4.21 -0.62 5.01
N THR A 59 5.28 -1.12 4.42
CA THR A 59 5.33 -2.42 3.75
C THR A 59 5.97 -3.44 4.69
N ALA A 60 6.00 -4.71 4.28
CA ALA A 60 6.68 -5.76 5.04
C ALA A 60 8.17 -5.47 5.35
N THR A 61 8.82 -4.60 4.57
CA THR A 61 10.27 -4.36 4.66
C THR A 61 10.64 -2.94 5.09
N ALA A 62 9.74 -1.96 4.98
CA ALA A 62 10.06 -0.56 5.25
C ALA A 62 8.81 0.31 5.47
N VAL A 63 8.96 1.37 6.26
CA VAL A 63 7.98 2.46 6.37
C VAL A 63 7.98 3.28 5.07
N LEU A 64 6.80 3.48 4.48
CA LEU A 64 6.63 4.30 3.27
C LEU A 64 6.40 5.78 3.60
N GLY A 65 5.79 6.03 4.76
CA GLY A 65 5.38 7.35 5.18
C GLY A 65 4.32 7.33 6.26
N TYR A 66 3.71 8.49 6.46
CA TYR A 66 2.72 8.74 7.49
C TYR A 66 1.52 9.47 6.91
N VAL A 67 0.35 9.25 7.48
CA VAL A 67 -0.86 10.02 7.20
C VAL A 67 -1.26 10.76 8.46
N CYS A 68 -1.41 12.07 8.34
CA CYS A 68 -1.84 12.95 9.41
C CYS A 68 -3.20 13.55 9.07
N ARG A 69 -4.17 13.46 9.97
CA ARG A 69 -5.47 14.12 9.81
C ARG A 69 -5.38 15.57 10.26
N GLN A 70 -5.59 16.50 9.34
CA GLN A 70 -5.67 17.93 9.62
C GLN A 70 -7.09 18.43 9.31
N GLY A 71 -7.90 18.57 10.37
CA GLY A 71 -9.31 18.96 10.23
C GLY A 71 -10.12 17.94 9.43
N LYS A 72 -10.50 18.32 8.21
CA LYS A 72 -11.28 17.49 7.27
C LYS A 72 -10.42 16.79 6.21
N GLU A 73 -9.11 17.06 6.18
CA GLU A 73 -8.20 16.50 5.18
C GLU A 73 -7.22 15.51 5.80
N TYR A 74 -6.71 14.61 4.96
CA TYR A 74 -5.66 13.65 5.27
C TYR A 74 -4.41 14.04 4.49
N VAL A 75 -3.36 14.41 5.21
CA VAL A 75 -2.07 14.80 4.66
C VAL A 75 -1.18 13.58 4.57
N ALA A 76 -0.73 13.25 3.37
CA ALA A 76 0.24 12.18 3.16
C ALA A 76 1.66 12.75 3.24
N LEU A 77 2.45 12.19 4.15
CA LEU A 77 3.84 12.55 4.42
C LEU A 77 4.73 11.37 4.03
N ARG A 78 5.75 11.61 3.22
CA ARG A 78 6.70 10.57 2.81
C ARG A 78 8.03 10.73 3.53
N GLY A 79 8.46 9.65 4.15
CA GLY A 79 9.73 9.53 4.87
C GLY A 79 9.61 8.37 5.85
N ASP A 80 10.74 7.82 6.25
CA ASP A 80 10.85 6.85 7.34
C ASP A 80 10.64 7.50 8.70
N ASP A 81 10.84 8.81 8.84
CA ASP A 81 10.68 9.56 10.08
C ASP A 81 9.74 10.77 9.86
N PRO A 82 8.75 10.97 10.74
CA PRO A 82 7.79 12.05 10.60
C PRO A 82 8.40 13.45 10.73
N ALA A 83 9.55 13.62 11.40
CA ALA A 83 10.16 14.92 11.63
C ALA A 83 10.71 15.57 10.36
N TRP A 84 11.08 14.76 9.37
CA TRP A 84 11.62 15.22 8.08
C TRP A 84 10.85 14.65 6.88
N ALA A 85 9.68 14.06 7.13
CA ALA A 85 8.82 13.55 6.09
C ALA A 85 8.29 14.71 5.21
N ARG A 86 8.35 14.50 3.89
CA ARG A 86 7.90 15.47 2.90
C ARG A 86 6.42 15.28 2.61
N GLU A 87 5.65 16.36 2.67
CA GLU A 87 4.26 16.36 2.20
C GLU A 87 4.20 16.02 0.70
N ILE A 88 3.47 14.97 0.34
CA ILE A 88 3.27 14.55 -1.06
C ILE A 88 1.89 14.95 -1.61
N GLY A 89 0.96 15.30 -0.72
CA GLY A 89 -0.39 15.74 -1.08
C GLY A 89 -1.37 15.69 0.09
N ARG A 90 -2.54 16.29 -0.15
CA ARG A 90 -3.69 16.32 0.76
C ARG A 90 -4.89 15.69 0.09
N TYR A 91 -5.67 14.95 0.86
CA TYR A 91 -6.73 14.11 0.34
C TYR A 91 -7.96 14.14 1.23
N GLY A 92 -9.14 13.96 0.62
CA GLY A 92 -10.41 13.97 1.35
C GLY A 92 -10.66 12.73 2.21
N THR A 93 -9.92 11.64 1.99
CA THR A 93 -10.07 10.39 2.74
C THR A 93 -8.72 9.77 3.09
N GLU A 94 -8.70 9.01 4.18
CA GLU A 94 -7.51 8.29 4.65
C GLU A 94 -7.02 7.28 3.60
N SER A 95 -7.92 6.48 3.04
CA SER A 95 -7.59 5.45 2.05
C SER A 95 -6.88 6.03 0.84
N LEU A 96 -7.27 7.24 0.42
CA LEU A 96 -6.67 7.89 -0.74
C LEU A 96 -5.27 8.44 -0.42
N ALA A 97 -5.05 8.93 0.81
CA ALA A 97 -3.72 9.29 1.31
C ALA A 97 -2.80 8.06 1.41
N VAL A 98 -3.31 6.92 1.88
CA VAL A 98 -2.57 5.65 1.94
C VAL A 98 -2.22 5.15 0.53
N GLU A 99 -3.18 5.17 -0.40
CA GLU A 99 -2.93 4.75 -1.79
C GLU A 99 -1.94 5.69 -2.50
N ALA A 100 -1.96 6.99 -2.20
CA ALA A 100 -0.96 7.92 -2.70
C ALA A 100 0.46 7.55 -2.21
N LEU A 101 0.60 7.15 -0.94
CA LEU A 101 1.86 6.62 -0.40
C LEU A 101 2.23 5.25 -0.99
N ARG A 102 1.28 4.47 -1.47
CA ARG A 102 1.56 3.20 -2.16
C ARG A 102 2.06 3.42 -3.59
N MET A 103 1.37 4.29 -4.35
CA MET A 103 1.60 4.43 -5.79
C MET A 103 2.75 5.35 -6.14
N ARG A 104 2.96 6.43 -5.38
CA ARG A 104 4.01 7.39 -5.70
C ARG A 104 5.34 6.80 -5.25
N ARG A 105 6.42 6.98 -6.00
CA ARG A 105 7.80 6.94 -5.48
C ARG A 105 8.52 8.21 -5.93
N ALA A 106 9.45 8.69 -5.10
CA ALA A 106 10.41 9.72 -5.48
C ALA A 106 11.48 9.13 -6.42
#